data_AF-A0A519SYZ3-F1
#
_entry.id   AF-A0A519SYZ3-F1
#
_cell.length_a   1.000
_cell.length_b   1.000
_cell.length_c   1.000
_cell.angle_alpha   90.00
_cell.angle_beta   90.00
_cell.angle_gamma   90.00
#
_symmetry.space_group_name_H-M   'P 1'
#
loop_
_entity.id
_entity.type
_entity.pdbx_description
1 polymer ?
#
loop_
_entity_poly.entity_id
_entity_poly.type
_entity_poly.pdbx_seq_one_letter_code
_entity_poly.pdbx_strand_id
1 'polypeptide(L)'
;YVVLSPYWNVPFSIIDKEMRPRLVANPQATLDRLDMEVVKGYGRRATVINPSTIDWASVTPATFKYTLRRRPGPKNDLGEVKFIFPNSNDIYLHDTPHDELFSQTARNFSHGCVRVEKPVELATYLLRNYPQWDRTTIEDTISQRHEKYITLKEKLPVYLVYLTAWADASGRVHFRNDIYGHDKSLAKEYFG
;
A
#
# COMPACT_ATOMS: atom_id res chain seq x y z
N TYR A 1 -7.40 10.43 -3.14
CA TYR A 1 -8.46 9.43 -3.37
C TYR A 1 -8.54 8.50 -2.19
N VAL A 2 -9.75 8.10 -1.81
CA VAL A 2 -9.97 6.93 -0.95
C VAL A 2 -10.31 5.77 -1.87
N VAL A 3 -9.65 4.63 -1.70
CA VAL A 3 -9.90 3.41 -2.46
C VAL A 3 -10.34 2.34 -1.49
N LEU A 4 -11.59 1.88 -1.61
CA LEU A 4 -12.13 0.77 -0.83
C LEU A 4 -11.89 -0.53 -1.59
N SER A 5 -11.61 -1.61 -0.86
CA SER A 5 -11.29 -2.94 -1.40
C SER A 5 -10.24 -2.88 -2.52
N PRO A 6 -9.04 -2.33 -2.25
CA PRO A 6 -8.02 -2.12 -3.29
C PRO A 6 -7.45 -3.44 -3.82
N TYR A 7 -7.07 -3.47 -5.10
CA TYR A 7 -6.11 -4.48 -5.56
C TYR A 7 -4.71 -4.14 -5.05
N TRP A 8 -3.95 -5.16 -4.65
CA TRP A 8 -2.52 -5.00 -4.40
C TRP A 8 -1.72 -5.41 -5.63
N ASN A 9 -1.13 -4.44 -6.32
CA ASN A 9 -0.19 -4.71 -7.41
C ASN A 9 1.17 -5.07 -6.78
N VAL A 10 1.63 -6.29 -7.04
CA VAL A 10 2.84 -6.83 -6.44
C VAL A 10 4.07 -6.20 -7.13
N PRO A 11 4.97 -5.51 -6.41
CA PRO A 11 6.22 -5.02 -6.97
C PRO A 11 7.05 -6.15 -7.57
N PHE A 12 7.72 -5.88 -8.69
CA PHE A 12 8.53 -6.90 -9.38
C PHE A 12 9.59 -7.53 -8.48
N SER A 13 10.18 -6.76 -7.56
CA SER A 13 11.16 -7.28 -6.60
C SER A 13 10.62 -8.40 -5.71
N ILE A 14 9.34 -8.34 -5.31
CA ILE A 14 8.67 -9.39 -4.54
C ILE A 14 8.37 -10.59 -5.44
N ILE A 15 7.89 -10.33 -6.66
CA ILE A 15 7.67 -11.39 -7.64
C ILE A 15 8.97 -12.19 -7.85
N ASP A 16 10.07 -11.48 -8.07
CA ASP A 16 11.39 -12.06 -8.33
C ASP A 16 11.94 -12.85 -7.13
N LYS A 17 11.95 -12.23 -5.94
CA LYS A 17 12.61 -12.80 -4.75
C LYS A 17 11.79 -13.87 -4.03
N GLU A 18 10.46 -13.73 -4.02
CA GLU A 18 9.60 -14.54 -3.15
C GLU A 18 8.66 -15.47 -3.92
N MET A 19 8.28 -15.11 -5.15
CA MET A 19 7.26 -15.81 -5.90
C MET A 19 7.80 -16.62 -7.07
N ARG A 20 8.91 -16.20 -7.70
CA ARG A 20 9.46 -16.79 -8.92
C ARG A 20 9.58 -18.31 -8.86
N PRO A 21 10.15 -18.95 -7.81
CA PRO A 21 10.28 -20.41 -7.79
C PRO A 21 8.93 -21.13 -7.90
N ARG A 22 7.89 -20.59 -7.27
CA ARG A 22 6.53 -21.14 -7.27
C ARG A 22 5.82 -20.89 -8.60
N LEU A 23 6.01 -19.71 -9.18
CA LEU A 23 5.46 -19.33 -10.48
C LEU A 23 6.06 -20.14 -11.64
N VAL A 24 7.36 -20.45 -11.58
CA VAL A 24 8.03 -21.34 -12.54
C VAL A 24 7.49 -22.77 -12.43
N ALA A 25 7.29 -23.28 -11.21
CA ALA A 25 6.84 -24.65 -11.00
C ALA A 25 5.37 -24.88 -11.41
N ASN A 26 4.46 -24.01 -10.97
CA ASN A 26 3.05 -24.08 -11.34
C ASN A 26 2.38 -22.71 -11.19
N PRO A 27 2.31 -21.92 -12.27
CA PRO A 27 1.86 -20.53 -12.18
C PRO A 27 0.37 -20.44 -11.79
N GLN A 28 -0.51 -21.20 -12.45
CA GLN A 28 -1.95 -21.14 -12.18
C GLN A 28 -2.27 -21.54 -10.74
N ALA A 29 -1.77 -22.70 -10.28
CA ALA A 29 -2.04 -23.16 -8.91
C ALA A 29 -1.44 -22.22 -7.85
N THR A 30 -0.30 -21.60 -8.14
CA THR A 30 0.31 -20.60 -7.25
C THR A 30 -0.58 -19.37 -7.11
N LEU A 31 -1.09 -18.84 -8.22
CA LEU A 31 -1.94 -17.65 -8.20
C LEU A 31 -3.30 -17.93 -7.53
N ASP A 32 -3.93 -19.06 -7.82
CA ASP A 32 -5.21 -19.43 -7.21
C ASP A 32 -5.10 -19.54 -5.69
N ARG A 33 -4.02 -20.17 -5.19
CA ARG A 33 -3.78 -20.31 -3.74
C ARG A 33 -3.57 -18.96 -3.05
N LEU A 34 -2.96 -18.00 -3.75
CA LEU A 34 -2.64 -16.68 -3.20
C LEU A 34 -3.76 -15.65 -3.43
N ASP A 35 -4.84 -16.06 -4.09
CA ASP A 35 -5.94 -15.18 -4.53
C ASP A 35 -5.42 -14.02 -5.41
N MET A 36 -4.62 -14.40 -6.40
CA MET A 36 -3.92 -13.48 -7.30
C MET A 36 -4.30 -13.73 -8.75
N GLU A 37 -4.09 -12.71 -9.57
CA GLU A 37 -4.21 -12.80 -11.02
C GLU A 37 -3.11 -12.01 -11.70
N VAL A 38 -2.83 -12.40 -12.94
CA VAL A 38 -1.97 -11.61 -13.83
C VAL A 38 -2.83 -10.92 -14.87
N VAL A 39 -2.54 -9.64 -15.09
CA VAL A 39 -3.29 -8.82 -16.02
C VAL A 39 -2.37 -8.05 -16.96
N LYS A 40 -2.87 -7.77 -18.15
CA LYS A 40 -2.27 -6.78 -19.06
C LYS A 40 -2.89 -5.41 -18.75
N GLY A 41 -2.04 -4.41 -18.48
CA GLY A 41 -2.47 -3.06 -18.12
C GLY A 41 -2.74 -2.86 -16.63
N TYR A 42 -3.49 -1.79 -16.30
CA TYR A 42 -3.74 -1.35 -14.92
C TYR A 42 -5.19 -0.93 -14.68
N GLY A 43 -5.60 -0.99 -13.41
CA GLY A 43 -6.91 -0.53 -12.94
C GLY A 43 -8.09 -1.22 -13.63
N ARG A 44 -9.17 -0.47 -13.83
CA ARG A 44 -10.44 -0.96 -14.42
C ARG A 44 -10.33 -1.43 -15.88
N ARG A 45 -9.26 -1.05 -16.58
CA ARG A 45 -9.02 -1.44 -17.99
C ARG A 45 -8.11 -2.66 -18.11
N ALA A 46 -7.62 -3.20 -17.00
CA ALA A 46 -6.75 -4.35 -17.03
C ALA A 46 -7.51 -5.60 -17.49
N THR A 47 -6.86 -6.41 -18.33
CA THR A 47 -7.44 -7.66 -18.85
C THR A 47 -6.69 -8.83 -18.25
N VAL A 48 -7.40 -9.79 -17.65
CA VAL A 48 -6.82 -11.03 -17.12
C VAL A 48 -6.23 -11.84 -18.27
N ILE A 49 -5.03 -12.37 -18.05
CA ILE A 49 -4.37 -13.27 -19.00
C ILE A 49 -4.05 -14.60 -18.31
N ASN A 50 -3.83 -15.64 -19.12
CA ASN A 50 -3.44 -16.94 -18.61
C ASN A 50 -1.97 -16.88 -18.12
N PRO A 51 -1.69 -17.12 -16.83
CA PRO A 51 -0.34 -17.02 -16.29
C PRO A 51 0.63 -18.08 -16.84
N SER A 52 0.13 -19.19 -17.38
CA SER A 52 0.93 -20.22 -18.04
C SER A 52 1.50 -19.78 -19.39
N THR A 53 1.06 -18.63 -19.93
CA THR A 53 1.61 -18.06 -21.17
C THR A 53 2.88 -17.24 -20.96
N ILE A 54 3.29 -17.05 -19.70
CA ILE A 54 4.44 -16.23 -19.32
C ILE A 54 5.60 -17.17 -18.99
N ASP A 55 6.76 -16.92 -19.60
CA ASP A 55 8.01 -17.58 -19.20
C ASP A 55 8.56 -16.95 -17.91
N TRP A 56 8.03 -17.39 -16.77
CA TRP A 56 8.41 -16.90 -15.44
C TRP A 56 9.89 -17.13 -15.09
N ALA A 57 10.60 -18.02 -15.80
CA ALA A 57 12.01 -18.25 -15.53
C ALA A 57 12.89 -17.13 -16.09
N SER A 58 12.47 -16.48 -17.18
CA SER A 58 13.25 -15.47 -17.90
C SER A 58 12.75 -14.03 -17.75
N VAL A 59 11.61 -13.80 -17.07
CA VAL A 59 11.13 -12.42 -16.84
C VAL A 59 12.15 -11.59 -16.08
N THR A 60 12.35 -10.36 -16.53
CA THR A 60 13.20 -9.32 -15.93
C THR A 60 12.37 -8.05 -15.75
N PRO A 61 12.83 -7.05 -14.99
CA PRO A 61 12.13 -5.77 -14.89
C PRO A 61 11.86 -5.12 -16.27
N ALA A 62 12.77 -5.31 -17.24
CA ALA A 62 12.63 -4.75 -18.58
C ALA A 62 11.66 -5.53 -19.48
N THR A 63 11.48 -6.83 -19.23
CA THR A 63 10.65 -7.73 -20.06
C THR A 63 9.28 -8.01 -19.46
N PHE A 64 9.08 -7.75 -18.16
CA PHE A 64 7.80 -7.98 -17.48
C PHE A 64 6.80 -6.87 -17.82
N LYS A 65 5.94 -7.13 -18.82
CA LYS A 65 4.94 -6.19 -19.35
C LYS A 65 3.55 -6.35 -18.72
N TYR A 66 3.46 -7.11 -17.63
CA TYR A 66 2.21 -7.47 -16.98
C TYR A 66 2.16 -6.92 -15.56
N THR A 67 0.98 -6.96 -14.96
CA THR A 67 0.78 -6.64 -13.56
C THR A 67 0.32 -7.91 -12.86
N LEU A 68 1.09 -8.36 -11.87
CA LEU A 68 0.60 -9.35 -10.93
C LEU A 68 -0.12 -8.62 -9.81
N ARG A 69 -1.36 -9.00 -9.53
CA ARG A 69 -2.15 -8.35 -8.49
C ARG A 69 -2.92 -9.33 -7.62
N ARG A 70 -3.02 -9.01 -6.34
CA ARG A 70 -3.87 -9.72 -5.38
C ARG A 70 -5.26 -9.12 -5.36
N ARG A 71 -6.27 -9.99 -5.32
CA ARG A 71 -7.68 -9.56 -5.30
C ARG A 71 -8.03 -8.89 -3.96
N PRO A 72 -9.08 -8.05 -3.94
CA PRO A 72 -9.60 -7.51 -2.70
C PRO A 72 -10.14 -8.63 -1.78
N GLY A 73 -9.82 -8.53 -0.49
CA GLY A 73 -10.27 -9.48 0.52
C GLY A 73 -9.37 -9.54 1.75
N PRO A 74 -9.70 -10.39 2.73
CA PRO A 74 -9.14 -10.34 4.08
C PRO A 74 -7.65 -10.71 4.16
N LYS A 75 -7.08 -11.26 3.10
CA LYS A 75 -5.65 -11.58 3.03
C LYS A 75 -4.85 -10.56 2.23
N ASN A 76 -5.49 -9.53 1.68
CA ASN A 76 -4.83 -8.54 0.84
C ASN A 76 -3.86 -7.70 1.68
N ASP A 77 -2.61 -7.60 1.26
CA ASP A 77 -1.54 -6.91 1.99
C ASP A 77 -1.76 -5.38 2.12
N LEU A 78 -2.66 -4.81 1.31
CA LEU A 78 -3.12 -3.42 1.43
C LEU A 78 -4.36 -3.26 2.33
N GLY A 79 -4.86 -4.36 2.92
CA GLY A 79 -6.09 -4.39 3.68
C GLY A 79 -7.31 -3.95 2.86
N GLU A 80 -8.30 -3.36 3.53
CA GLU A 80 -9.59 -2.99 2.94
C GLU A 80 -9.64 -1.55 2.45
N VAL A 81 -8.68 -0.69 2.82
CA VAL A 81 -8.66 0.72 2.41
C VAL A 81 -7.26 1.19 2.04
N LYS A 82 -7.17 1.93 0.93
CA LYS A 82 -5.95 2.63 0.47
C LYS A 82 -6.23 4.11 0.22
N PHE A 83 -5.30 4.97 0.62
CA PHE A 83 -5.35 6.41 0.44
C PHE A 83 -4.24 6.87 -0.52
N ILE A 84 -4.65 7.33 -1.70
CA ILE A 84 -3.73 7.80 -2.74
C ILE A 84 -3.66 9.32 -2.70
N PHE A 85 -2.44 9.85 -2.60
CA PHE A 85 -2.14 11.27 -2.65
C PHE A 85 -0.98 11.53 -3.63
N PRO A 86 -0.92 12.72 -4.26
CA PRO A 86 0.15 13.03 -5.22
C PRO A 86 1.54 12.97 -4.56
N ASN A 87 2.45 12.19 -5.13
CA ASN A 87 3.87 12.15 -4.77
C ASN A 87 4.67 11.50 -5.91
N SER A 88 5.99 11.70 -5.91
CA SER A 88 6.91 11.16 -6.93
C SER A 88 7.42 9.74 -6.63
N ASN A 89 7.04 9.14 -5.51
CA ASN A 89 7.69 7.96 -4.94
C ASN A 89 6.76 6.73 -4.88
N ASP A 90 5.61 6.76 -5.57
CA ASP A 90 4.57 5.73 -5.52
C ASP A 90 4.11 5.35 -4.09
N ILE A 91 4.26 6.28 -3.13
CA ILE A 91 3.88 6.08 -1.73
C ILE A 91 2.37 6.28 -1.57
N TYR A 92 1.75 5.47 -0.73
CA TYR A 92 0.36 5.64 -0.30
C TYR A 92 0.19 5.23 1.15
N LEU A 93 -0.90 5.69 1.76
CA LEU A 93 -1.32 5.18 3.07
C LEU A 93 -2.26 4.00 2.84
N HIS A 94 -2.21 2.96 3.66
CA HIS A 94 -3.10 1.81 3.50
C HIS A 94 -3.37 1.06 4.80
N ASP A 95 -4.42 0.25 4.77
CA ASP A 95 -4.77 -0.73 5.80
C ASP A 95 -3.80 -1.94 5.76
N THR A 96 -3.86 -2.82 6.74
CA THR A 96 -3.13 -4.09 6.74
C THR A 96 -3.96 -5.16 7.44
N PRO A 97 -3.95 -6.41 6.98
CA PRO A 97 -4.65 -7.50 7.68
C PRO A 97 -3.89 -7.96 8.95
N HIS A 98 -2.81 -7.27 9.31
CA HIS A 98 -1.86 -7.62 10.36
C HIS A 98 -1.82 -6.52 11.42
N ASP A 99 -2.90 -6.43 12.21
CA ASP A 99 -3.04 -5.43 13.29
C ASP A 99 -1.90 -5.53 14.31
N GLU A 100 -1.34 -6.73 14.51
CA GLU A 100 -0.21 -6.98 15.40
C GLU A 100 1.02 -6.13 15.08
N LEU A 101 1.19 -5.68 13.83
CA LEU A 101 2.32 -4.86 13.41
C LEU A 101 2.34 -3.48 14.06
N PHE A 102 1.19 -2.96 14.52
CA PHE A 102 1.12 -1.67 15.20
C PHE A 102 1.63 -1.72 16.64
N SER A 103 1.61 -2.91 17.25
CA SER A 103 2.16 -3.15 18.60
C SER A 103 3.69 -3.19 18.64
N GLN A 104 4.36 -3.26 17.48
CA GLN A 104 5.82 -3.33 17.40
C GLN A 104 6.47 -1.95 17.64
N THR A 105 7.55 -1.94 18.42
CA THR A 105 8.36 -0.73 18.71
C THR A 105 9.15 -0.26 17.50
N ALA A 106 9.59 -1.16 16.63
CA ALA A 106 10.18 -0.88 15.32
C ALA A 106 9.19 -1.22 14.20
N ARG A 107 8.81 -0.24 13.39
CA ARG A 107 7.77 -0.37 12.34
C ARG A 107 8.28 -0.11 10.92
N ASN A 108 9.57 -0.37 10.69
CA ASN A 108 10.25 -0.13 9.41
C ASN A 108 10.12 -1.30 8.39
N PHE A 109 9.24 -2.26 8.63
CA PHE A 109 9.07 -3.47 7.80
C PHE A 109 8.13 -3.29 6.59
N SER A 110 8.05 -2.09 6.01
CA SER A 110 7.26 -1.88 4.79
C SER A 110 8.17 -1.78 3.58
N HIS A 111 7.68 -2.23 2.43
CA HIS A 111 8.30 -2.00 1.13
C HIS A 111 8.18 -0.52 0.67
N GLY A 112 8.03 0.43 1.61
CA GLY A 112 7.98 1.88 1.34
C GLY A 112 6.63 2.56 1.55
N CYS A 113 5.54 1.83 1.83
CA CYS A 113 4.22 2.41 2.08
C CYS A 113 3.92 2.57 3.59
N VAL A 114 2.98 3.46 3.92
CA VAL A 114 2.66 3.80 5.32
C VAL A 114 1.36 3.10 5.73
N ARG A 115 1.43 2.24 6.74
CA ARG A 115 0.25 1.55 7.28
C ARG A 115 -0.54 2.47 8.23
N VAL A 116 -1.86 2.40 8.18
CA VAL A 116 -2.80 3.17 9.01
C VAL A 116 -3.56 2.20 9.91
N GLU A 117 -3.44 2.37 11.23
CA GLU A 117 -4.07 1.48 12.24
C GLU A 117 -5.60 1.52 12.21
N LYS A 118 -6.18 2.67 11.88
CA LYS A 118 -7.64 2.87 11.87
C LYS A 118 -8.11 3.36 10.49
N PRO A 119 -8.01 2.52 9.44
CA PRO A 119 -8.24 2.96 8.08
C PRO A 119 -9.71 3.30 7.81
N VAL A 120 -10.66 2.54 8.35
CA VAL A 120 -12.11 2.84 8.19
C VAL A 120 -12.49 4.14 8.91
N GLU A 121 -11.93 4.40 10.10
CA GLU A 121 -12.14 5.67 10.80
C GLU A 121 -11.59 6.85 9.98
N LEU A 122 -10.37 6.71 9.42
CA LEU A 122 -9.79 7.74 8.56
C LEU A 122 -10.63 7.95 7.28
N ALA A 123 -11.08 6.88 6.63
CA ALA A 123 -11.96 6.97 5.46
C ALA A 123 -13.26 7.70 5.79
N THR A 124 -13.90 7.35 6.91
CA THR A 124 -15.12 8.01 7.39
C THR A 124 -14.89 9.49 7.64
N TYR A 125 -13.78 9.85 8.29
CA TYR A 125 -13.41 11.25 8.51
C TYR A 125 -13.18 12.01 7.20
N LEU A 126 -12.44 11.43 6.25
CA LEU A 126 -12.16 12.07 4.95
C LEU A 126 -13.43 12.23 4.10
N LEU A 127 -14.44 11.37 4.29
CA LEU A 127 -15.69 11.36 3.55
C LEU A 127 -16.86 12.02 4.29
N ARG A 128 -16.63 12.64 5.45
CA ARG A 128 -17.67 13.25 6.30
C ARG A 128 -18.57 14.29 5.60
N ASN A 129 -18.08 14.95 4.56
CA ASN A 129 -18.83 15.93 3.77
C ASN A 129 -19.55 15.32 2.54
N TYR A 130 -19.64 13.98 2.47
CA TYR A 130 -20.26 13.22 1.38
C TYR A 130 -21.41 12.41 1.97
N PRO A 131 -22.66 12.91 1.93
CA PRO A 131 -23.80 12.26 2.58
C PRO A 131 -24.04 10.80 2.17
N GLN A 132 -23.59 10.42 0.97
CA GLN A 132 -23.69 9.05 0.47
C GLN A 132 -22.58 8.09 0.97
N TRP A 133 -21.67 8.56 1.82
CA TRP A 133 -20.52 7.80 2.33
C TRP A 133 -20.45 7.88 3.86
N ASP A 134 -21.51 7.44 4.52
CA ASP A 134 -21.45 7.15 5.95
C ASP A 134 -20.65 5.87 6.23
N ARG A 135 -20.39 5.60 7.52
CA ARG A 135 -19.59 4.44 7.94
C ARG A 135 -20.19 3.12 7.44
N THR A 136 -21.51 2.95 7.58
CA THR A 136 -22.22 1.74 7.14
C THR A 136 -22.05 1.51 5.64
N THR A 137 -22.24 2.55 4.82
CA THR A 137 -22.07 2.45 3.37
C THR A 137 -20.62 2.11 2.98
N ILE A 138 -19.63 2.63 3.72
CA ILE A 138 -18.22 2.29 3.52
C ILE A 138 -18.00 0.80 3.81
N GLU A 139 -18.44 0.31 4.97
CA GLU A 139 -18.29 -1.09 5.40
C GLU A 139 -19.04 -2.05 4.47
N ASP A 140 -20.26 -1.71 4.06
CA ASP A 140 -21.04 -2.48 3.08
C ASP A 140 -20.34 -2.53 1.72
N THR A 141 -19.78 -1.41 1.26
CA THR A 141 -19.02 -1.38 0.00
C THR A 141 -17.76 -2.25 0.09
N ILE A 142 -17.06 -2.22 1.22
CA ILE A 142 -15.90 -3.08 1.48
C ILE A 142 -16.32 -4.56 1.43
N SER A 143 -17.46 -4.92 2.01
CA SER A 143 -17.97 -6.29 2.04
C SER A 143 -18.21 -6.90 0.64
N GLN A 144 -18.48 -6.05 -0.36
CA GLN A 144 -18.68 -6.46 -1.75
C GLN A 144 -17.37 -6.90 -2.44
N ARG A 145 -16.21 -6.60 -1.85
CA ARG A 145 -14.87 -6.95 -2.38
C ARG A 145 -14.64 -6.49 -3.82
N HIS A 146 -15.24 -5.37 -4.18
CA HIS A 146 -15.05 -4.72 -5.47
C HIS A 146 -14.33 -3.39 -5.27
N GLU A 147 -13.17 -3.23 -5.90
CA GLU A 147 -12.39 -2.00 -5.84
C GLU A 147 -13.21 -0.76 -6.22
N LYS A 148 -13.32 0.18 -5.28
CA LYS A 148 -14.07 1.42 -5.44
C LYS A 148 -13.20 2.62 -5.20
N TYR A 149 -13.03 3.45 -6.24
CA TYR A 149 -12.36 4.75 -6.14
C TYR A 149 -13.36 5.84 -5.75
N ILE A 150 -12.98 6.62 -4.75
CA ILE A 150 -13.72 7.79 -4.28
C ILE A 150 -12.78 9.01 -4.37
N THR A 151 -13.13 9.95 -5.23
CA THR A 151 -12.39 11.20 -5.41
C THR A 151 -12.83 12.20 -4.36
N LEU A 152 -11.87 12.76 -3.61
CA LEU A 152 -12.13 13.87 -2.71
C LEU A 152 -12.20 15.17 -3.54
N LYS A 153 -13.32 15.88 -3.46
CA LYS A 153 -13.54 17.25 -3.95
C LYS A 153 -12.65 18.25 -3.22
N GLU A 154 -12.54 18.14 -1.90
CA GLU A 154 -11.66 18.96 -1.08
C GLU A 154 -10.23 18.40 -1.13
N LYS A 155 -9.26 19.26 -1.45
CA LYS A 155 -7.84 18.90 -1.44
C LYS A 155 -7.31 19.02 -0.02
N LEU A 156 -6.93 17.89 0.56
CA LEU A 156 -6.29 17.83 1.86
C LEU A 156 -4.77 17.67 1.67
N PRO A 157 -3.93 18.59 2.19
CA PRO A 157 -2.49 18.43 2.11
C PRO A 157 -2.04 17.25 2.98
N VAL A 158 -1.10 16.45 2.46
CA VAL A 158 -0.48 15.34 3.19
C VAL A 158 1.00 15.64 3.29
N TYR A 159 1.53 15.69 4.52
CA TYR A 159 2.94 15.89 4.80
C TYR A 159 3.54 14.61 5.36
N LEU A 160 4.53 14.06 4.67
CA LEU A 160 5.40 13.01 5.20
C LEU A 160 6.69 13.67 5.66
N VAL A 161 6.86 13.77 6.99
CA VAL A 161 8.02 14.42 7.60
C VAL A 161 8.85 13.42 8.37
N TYR A 162 10.15 13.60 8.35
CA TYR A 162 11.11 12.82 9.14
C TYR A 162 11.73 13.73 10.19
N LEU A 163 11.27 13.60 11.43
CA LEU A 163 11.74 14.40 12.56
C LEU A 163 12.29 13.45 13.63
N THR A 164 13.58 13.57 13.93
CA THR A 164 14.25 12.86 15.02
C THR A 164 14.18 13.61 16.35
N ALA A 165 13.78 14.90 16.31
CA ALA A 165 13.46 15.70 17.48
C ALA A 165 12.26 16.64 17.19
N TRP A 166 11.34 16.79 18.15
CA TRP A 166 10.25 17.78 18.10
C TRP A 166 9.76 18.18 19.49
N ALA A 167 9.10 19.34 19.60
CA ALA A 167 8.40 19.75 20.83
C ALA A 167 6.89 19.46 20.72
N ASP A 168 6.29 18.92 21.77
CA ASP A 168 4.83 18.78 21.84
C ASP A 168 4.15 20.10 22.22
N ALA A 169 2.81 20.12 22.24
CA ALA A 169 2.03 21.32 22.56
C ALA A 169 2.28 21.88 23.98
N SER A 170 2.88 21.09 24.88
CA SER A 170 3.28 21.53 26.23
C SER A 170 4.74 22.02 26.30
N GLY A 171 5.45 22.05 25.17
CA GLY A 171 6.86 22.44 25.11
C GLY A 171 7.82 21.33 25.52
N ARG A 172 7.34 20.11 25.77
CA ARG A 172 8.23 18.98 26.10
C ARG A 172 8.88 18.47 24.83
N VAL A 173 10.20 18.32 24.87
CA VAL A 173 11.00 17.83 23.74
C VAL A 173 10.97 16.31 23.71
N HIS A 174 10.73 15.76 22.52
CA HIS A 174 10.73 14.34 22.21
C HIS A 174 11.86 14.04 21.23
N PHE A 175 12.55 12.92 21.45
CA PHE A 175 13.60 12.41 20.56
C PHE A 175 13.25 11.02 20.05
N ARG A 176 13.70 10.69 18.83
CA ARG A 176 13.59 9.36 18.22
C ARG A 176 14.89 9.00 17.51
N ASN A 177 15.13 7.70 17.37
CA ASN A 177 16.33 7.19 16.72
C ASN A 177 16.36 7.57 15.23
N ASP A 178 17.51 8.01 14.75
CA ASP A 178 17.78 8.26 13.33
C ASP A 178 18.02 6.93 12.59
N ILE A 179 16.93 6.27 12.23
CA ILE A 179 16.95 4.99 11.49
C ILE A 179 17.41 5.11 10.04
N TYR A 180 17.47 6.31 9.46
CA TYR A 180 17.90 6.53 8.08
C TYR A 180 19.27 7.20 7.95
N GLY A 181 19.89 7.58 9.07
CA GLY A 181 21.21 8.21 9.08
C GLY A 181 21.20 9.66 8.58
N HIS A 182 20.03 10.30 8.50
CA HIS A 182 19.89 11.65 7.96
C HIS A 182 20.49 12.70 8.88
N ASP A 183 20.45 12.50 10.20
CA ASP A 183 20.96 13.48 11.16
C ASP A 183 22.47 13.63 11.04
N LYS A 184 23.19 12.54 10.75
CA LYS A 184 24.63 12.61 10.49
C LYS A 184 24.96 13.40 9.22
N SER A 185 24.15 13.22 8.17
CA SER A 185 24.32 13.97 6.92
C SER A 185 24.04 15.45 7.14
N LEU A 186 22.94 15.79 7.83
CA LEU A 186 22.60 17.15 8.21
C LEU A 186 23.69 17.77 9.08
N ALA A 187 24.17 17.06 10.10
CA ALA A 187 25.17 17.60 11.02
C ALA A 187 26.46 17.98 10.27
N LYS A 188 26.92 17.13 9.36
CA LYS A 188 28.08 17.42 8.51
C LYS A 188 27.85 18.64 7.61
N GLU A 189 26.65 18.78 7.05
CA GLU A 189 26.31 19.90 6.17
C GLU A 189 26.22 21.24 6.93
N TYR A 190 25.63 21.24 8.12
CA TYR A 190 25.41 22.46 8.90
C TYR A 190 26.55 22.84 9.84
N PHE A 191 27.36 21.88 10.31
CA PHE A 191 28.34 22.10 11.38
C PHE A 191 29.77 21.65 11.06
N GLY A 192 30.01 21.05 9.89
CA GLY A 192 31.34 20.59 9.44
C GLY A 192 31.77 19.24 10.00
#